data_AF-A0A161GHG4-F1
#
_entry.id   AF-A0A161GHG4-F1
#
_cell.length_a   1.000
_cell.length_b   1.000
_cell.length_c   1.000
_cell.angle_alpha   90.00
_cell.angle_beta   90.00
_cell.angle_gamma   90.00
#
_symmetry.space_group_name_H-M   'P 1'
#
loop_
_entity.id
_entity.type
_entity.pdbx_description
1 polymer ?
#
loop_
_entity_poly.entity_id
_entity_poly.type
_entity_poly.pdbx_seq_one_letter_code
_entity_poly.pdbx_strand_id
1 'polypeptide(L)' 'GQEVGSEISNQLVGLIVYLNIEDNTKDIYLFINSPGGWVIPGIAIYDIMQFVPSDVHTICIG' A
#
# COMPACT_ATOMS: atom_id res chain seq x y z
N GLY A 1 9.66 13.14 1.15
CA GLY A 1 8.99 11.92 1.62
C GLY A 1 8.18 12.15 2.86
N GLN A 2 7.27 11.23 3.16
CA GLN A 2 6.35 11.28 4.31
C GLN A 2 6.52 10.02 5.18
N GLU A 3 6.51 10.17 6.50
CA GLU A 3 6.65 9.04 7.43
C GLU A 3 5.45 8.08 7.36
N VAL A 4 5.69 6.78 7.50
CA VAL A 4 4.63 5.76 7.57
C VAL A 4 4.17 5.56 9.01
N GLY A 5 2.98 6.10 9.30
CA GLY A 5 2.25 5.90 10.56
C GLY A 5 0.91 5.19 10.37
N SER A 6 0.18 4.94 11.47
CA SER A 6 -1.07 4.17 11.45
C SER A 6 -2.17 4.78 10.58
N GLU A 7 -2.32 6.10 10.56
CA GLU A 7 -3.36 6.78 9.78
C GLU A 7 -3.13 6.58 8.27
N ILE A 8 -1.93 6.91 7.79
CA ILE A 8 -1.55 6.76 6.37
C ILE A 8 -1.62 5.29 5.95
N SER A 9 -1.14 4.38 6.81
CA SER A 9 -1.24 2.95 6.55
C SER A 9 -2.68 2.48 6.40
N ASN A 10 -3.58 2.89 7.28
CA ASN A 10 -5.00 2.50 7.19
C ASN A 10 -5.64 3.04 5.91
N GLN A 11 -5.28 4.25 5.48
CA GLN A 11 -5.74 4.81 4.21
C GLN A 11 -5.23 4.02 3.01
N LEU A 12 -3.93 3.68 2.98
CA LEU A 12 -3.33 2.89 1.90
C LEU A 12 -3.94 1.49 1.82
N VAL A 13 -4.12 0.83 2.97
CA VAL A 13 -4.78 -0.48 3.06
C VAL A 13 -6.20 -0.42 2.50
N GLY A 14 -6.98 0.58 2.91
CA GLY A 14 -8.34 0.80 2.40
C GLY A 14 -8.38 1.02 0.90
N LEU A 15 -7.42 1.79 0.35
CA LEU A 15 -7.36 2.07 -1.08
C LEU A 15 -6.97 0.84 -1.90
N ILE A 16 -6.02 0.03 -1.43
CA ILE A 16 -5.64 -1.24 -2.08
C ILE A 16 -6.84 -2.19 -2.15
N VAL A 17 -7.57 -2.35 -1.03
CA VAL A 17 -8.78 -3.17 -0.99
C VAL A 17 -9.86 -2.63 -1.91
N TYR A 18 -10.08 -1.31 -1.90
CA TYR A 18 -11.07 -0.67 -2.75
C TYR A 18 -10.80 -0.91 -4.24
N LEU A 19 -9.57 -0.66 -4.70
CA LEU A 19 -9.18 -0.87 -6.09
C LEU A 19 -9.31 -2.34 -6.50
N ASN A 20 -8.94 -3.26 -5.62
CA ASN A 20 -9.10 -4.69 -5.86
C ASN A 20 -10.58 -5.11 -5.94
N ILE A 21 -11.48 -4.49 -5.16
CA ILE A 21 -12.93 -4.74 -5.25
C ILE A 21 -13.49 -4.18 -6.57
N GLU A 22 -12.99 -3.03 -7.01
CA GLU A 22 -13.43 -2.39 -8.26
C GLU A 22 -13.05 -3.25 -9.48
N ASP A 23 -11.79 -3.70 -9.55
CA ASP A 23 -11.30 -4.60 -10.60
C ASP A 23 -10.04 -5.34 -10.15
N ASN A 24 -10.19 -6.61 -9.79
CA ASN A 24 -9.08 -7.45 -9.33
C ASN A 24 -8.13 -7.92 -10.45
N THR A 25 -8.41 -7.59 -11.72
CA THR A 25 -7.54 -7.91 -12.86
C THR A 25 -6.60 -6.79 -13.23
N LYS A 26 -6.83 -5.59 -12.68
CA LYS A 26 -5.96 -4.43 -12.87
C LYS A 26 -4.84 -4.41 -11.84
N ASP A 27 -3.67 -4.08 -12.33
CA ASP A 27 -2.49 -3.83 -11.52
C ASP A 27 -2.64 -2.52 -10.72
N ILE A 28 -2.12 -2.52 -9.49
CA ILE A 28 -2.07 -1.38 -8.60
C ILE A 28 -0.64 -0.84 -8.57
N TYR A 29 -0.47 0.46 -8.79
CA TYR A 29 0.84 1.11 -8.79
C TYR A 29 0.99 1.98 -7.54
N LEU A 30 1.82 1.54 -6.61
CA LEU A 30 2.12 2.23 -5.36
C LEU A 30 3.41 3.05 -5.51
N PHE A 31 3.26 4.37 -5.54
CA PHE A 31 4.39 5.30 -5.57
C PHE A 31 4.86 5.64 -4.15
N ILE A 32 6.12 5.36 -3.87
CA ILE A 32 6.69 5.43 -2.52
C ILE A 32 7.75 6.54 -2.47
N ASN A 33 7.45 7.60 -1.73
CA ASN A 33 8.42 8.62 -1.32
C ASN A 33 8.34 8.75 0.19
N SER A 34 9.08 7.92 0.91
CA SER A 34 9.02 7.85 2.37
C SER A 34 10.41 7.61 2.96
N PRO A 35 10.79 8.29 4.06
CA PRO A 35 11.98 7.93 4.82
C PRO A 35 11.79 6.68 5.70
N GLY A 36 10.62 6.03 5.64
CA GLY A 36 10.24 4.93 6.53
C GLY A 36 9.30 5.39 7.63
N GLY A 37 9.27 4.67 8.75
CA GLY A 37 8.39 4.96 9.88
C GLY A 37 8.23 3.75 10.79
N TRP A 38 7.00 3.52 11.26
CA TRP A 38 6.71 2.43 12.18
C TRP A 38 6.59 1.08 11.47
N VAL A 39 7.14 0.04 12.11
CA VAL A 39 7.15 -1.32 11.56
C VAL A 39 5.73 -1.90 11.47
N ILE A 40 4.90 -1.72 12.49
CA ILE A 40 3.55 -2.31 12.54
C ILE A 40 2.64 -1.79 11.41
N PRO A 41 2.52 -0.47 11.16
CA PRO A 41 1.84 0.05 9.97
C PRO A 41 2.45 -0.47 8.64
N GLY A 42 3.78 -0.56 8.55
CA GLY A 42 4.44 -1.13 7.38
C GLY A 42 4.03 -2.58 7.11
N ILE A 43 3.93 -3.41 8.15
CA ILE A 43 3.46 -4.81 8.04
C ILE A 43 2.01 -4.86 7.58
N ALA A 44 1.13 -3.98 8.09
CA ALA A 44 -0.27 -3.96 7.65
C ALA A 44 -0.41 -3.68 6.14
N ILE A 45 0.40 -2.75 5.60
CA ILE A 45 0.45 -2.48 4.16
C ILE A 45 1.00 -3.70 3.41
N TYR A 46 2.07 -4.31 3.91
CA TYR A 46 2.67 -5.47 3.26
C TYR A 46 1.70 -6.67 3.20
N ASP A 47 1.03 -6.97 4.31
CA ASP A 47 0.07 -8.07 4.40
C ASP A 47 -1.10 -7.89 3.45
N ILE A 48 -1.62 -6.66 3.31
CA ILE A 48 -2.73 -6.42 2.37
C ILE A 48 -2.30 -6.57 0.92
N MET A 49 -1.07 -6.17 0.57
CA MET A 49 -0.52 -6.38 -0.77
C MET A 49 -0.42 -7.86 -1.12
N GLN A 50 -0.15 -8.73 -0.15
CA GLN A 50 -0.12 -10.19 -0.35
C GLN A 50 -1.51 -10.82 -0.33
N PHE A 51 -2.49 -10.19 0.32
CA PHE A 51 -3.85 -10.69 0.46
C PHE A 51 -4.70 -10.48 -0.81
N VAL A 52 -4.54 -9.32 -1.47
CA VAL A 52 -5.35 -9.00 -2.66
C VAL A 52 -4.84 -9.75 -3.90
N PRO A 53 -5.76 -10.23 -4.78
CA PRO A 53 -5.36 -10.84 -6.06
C PRO A 53 -4.69 -9.89 -7.06
N SER A 54 -5.03 -8.60 -7.04
CA SER A 54 -4.38 -7.59 -7.89
C SER A 54 -2.87 -7.52 -7.65
N ASP A 55 -2.08 -7.48 -8.71
CA ASP A 55 -0.63 -7.29 -8.59
C ASP A 55 -0.33 -5.85 -8.13
N VAL A 56 0.53 -5.70 -7.12
CA VAL A 56 0.88 -4.40 -6.54
C VAL A 56 2.33 -4.07 -6.86
N HIS A 57 2.52 -3.22 -7.87
CA HIS A 57 3.84 -2.71 -8.26
C HIS A 57 4.25 -1.57 -7.36
N THR A 58 5.50 -1.59 -6.90
CA THR A 58 6.08 -0.52 -6.08
C THR A 58 7.07 0.30 -6.89
N ILE A 59 6.91 1.62 -6.85
CA ILE A 59 7.77 2.56 -7.58
C ILE A 59 8.34 3.55 -6.57
N CYS A 60 9.64 3.45 -6.31
CA CYS A 60 10.33 4.40 -5.45
C CYS A 60 10.51 5.74 -6.19
N ILE A 61 10.04 6.83 -5.57
CA ILE A 61 10.25 8.20 -6.02
C ILE A 61 10.97 8.94 -4.90
N GLY A 62 12.29 9.11 -5.01
CA GLY A 62 13.10 9.79 -4.00
C GLY A 62 14.54 9.33 -3.99
#